data_AF-A0A7W0XTZ0-F1
#
_entry.id   AF-A0A7W0XTZ0-F1
#
_cell.length_a   1.000
_cell.length_b   1.000
_cell.length_c   1.000
_cell.angle_alpha   90.00
_cell.angle_beta   90.00
_cell.angle_gamma   90.00
#
_symmetry.space_group_name_H-M   'P 1'
#
loop_
_entity.id
_entity.type
_entity.pdbx_description
1 polymer ?
#
loop_
_entity_poly.entity_id
_entity_poly.type
_entity_poly.pdbx_seq_one_letter_code
_entity_poly.pdbx_strand_id
1 'polypeptide(L)'
;MRGRSVLLIAGLGIASTMLASTPATARPIDKGHFHDVFTSDVYDCDGTLAQDYVDVSGSFLFNQRGSSPFPYYRESVHGTIVTTNLETGGTYTTVFTANSKDQTIVDNGDGTITITFTAAGGARYYDTDGNFVLKDPGRSVYAVDVDYNGTPSDPSDDVEVPGSFRVVRPSTGHSDFTDRDFCADLVEFTS
;
A
#
# COMPACT_ATOMS: atom_id res chain seq x y z
N MET A 1 -5.72 -2.74 19.32
CA MET A 1 -4.31 -2.37 19.09
C MET A 1 -4.23 -1.55 17.82
N ARG A 2 -3.51 -0.42 17.81
CA ARG A 2 -3.41 0.47 16.63
C ARG A 2 -2.52 -0.21 15.60
N GLY A 3 -3.12 -0.79 14.56
CA GLY A 3 -2.39 -1.33 13.42
C GLY A 3 -1.49 -0.24 12.83
N ARG A 4 -0.18 -0.42 12.93
CA ARG A 4 0.80 0.43 12.26
C ARG A 4 0.85 -0.01 10.81
N SER A 5 0.02 0.59 9.97
CA SER A 5 0.17 0.52 8.52
C SER A 5 1.45 1.27 8.14
N VAL A 6 2.51 0.53 7.84
CA VAL A 6 3.74 1.08 7.29
C VAL A 6 3.52 1.30 5.80
N LEU A 7 3.11 2.52 5.43
CA LEU A 7 3.21 3.02 4.06
C LEU A 7 4.65 3.45 3.83
N LEU A 8 5.41 2.64 3.10
CA LEU A 8 6.75 2.99 2.61
C LEU A 8 6.60 3.92 1.40
N ILE A 9 6.84 5.22 1.60
CA ILE A 9 7.01 6.19 0.50
C ILE A 9 8.51 6.34 0.27
N ALA A 10 9.03 5.77 -0.82
CA ALA A 10 10.41 5.97 -1.24
C ALA A 10 10.54 7.31 -1.98
N GLY A 11 11.22 8.29 -1.37
CA GLY A 11 11.46 9.60 -1.97
C GLY A 11 12.59 9.59 -3.00
N LEU A 12 12.38 10.19 -4.16
CA LEU A 12 13.42 10.50 -5.15
C LEU A 12 13.41 12.01 -5.48
N GLY A 13 14.58 12.65 -5.36
CA GLY A 13 14.79 14.05 -5.73
C GLY A 13 15.06 14.22 -7.23
N ILE A 14 14.52 15.29 -7.83
CA ILE A 14 14.72 15.61 -9.25
C ILE A 14 15.14 17.09 -9.41
N ALA A 15 16.15 17.33 -10.25
CA ALA A 15 16.68 18.65 -10.59
C ALA A 15 15.88 19.32 -11.72
N SER A 16 15.57 20.61 -11.57
CA SER A 16 14.66 21.40 -12.40
C SER A 16 15.33 22.19 -13.53
N THR A 17 14.74 22.19 -14.75
CA THR A 17 14.94 23.25 -15.78
C THR A 17 13.61 23.60 -16.51
N MET A 18 13.33 24.91 -16.65
CA MET A 18 12.19 25.54 -17.38
C MET A 18 12.50 25.68 -18.89
N LEU A 19 11.64 25.92 -19.88
CA LEU A 19 10.19 25.82 -20.20
C LEU A 19 10.12 25.93 -21.74
N ALA A 20 9.40 25.06 -22.45
CA ALA A 20 8.96 25.28 -23.83
C ALA A 20 7.68 24.47 -24.10
N SER A 21 6.62 25.14 -24.57
CA SER A 21 5.31 24.57 -24.89
C SER A 21 5.40 23.58 -26.05
N THR A 22 5.48 22.29 -25.72
CA THR A 22 5.39 21.17 -26.66
C THR A 22 3.93 20.72 -26.79
N PRO A 23 3.52 20.12 -27.93
CA PRO A 23 2.21 19.49 -28.03
C PRO A 23 2.05 18.51 -26.87
N ALA A 24 0.89 18.54 -26.20
CA ALA A 24 0.56 17.69 -25.06
C ALA A 24 0.61 16.21 -25.47
N THR A 25 1.82 15.69 -25.56
CA THR A 25 2.07 14.27 -25.58
C THR A 25 1.80 13.87 -24.16
N ALA A 26 0.60 13.32 -23.91
CA ALA A 26 0.21 12.74 -22.62
C ALA A 26 1.11 11.52 -22.33
N ARG A 27 2.39 11.78 -22.11
CA ARG A 27 3.35 10.83 -21.58
C ARG A 27 3.04 10.73 -20.09
N PRO A 28 3.10 9.51 -19.52
CA PRO A 28 3.13 9.35 -18.08
C PRO A 28 4.08 10.35 -17.42
N ILE A 29 3.61 11.00 -16.36
CA ILE A 29 4.43 11.89 -15.54
C ILE A 29 5.54 11.06 -14.91
N ASP A 30 5.16 9.92 -14.35
CA ASP A 30 6.08 8.90 -13.88
C ASP A 30 5.49 7.50 -14.03
N LYS A 31 6.36 6.51 -14.19
CA LYS A 31 6.01 5.09 -14.19
C LYS A 31 7.23 4.27 -13.85
N GLY A 32 7.02 3.15 -13.18
CA GLY A 32 8.12 2.28 -12.83
C GLY A 32 7.70 0.87 -12.48
N HIS A 33 8.73 0.04 -12.32
CA HIS A 33 8.68 -1.25 -11.69
C HIS A 33 9.66 -1.23 -10.54
N PHE A 34 9.31 -1.89 -9.44
CA PHE A 34 10.20 -2.09 -8.32
C PHE A 34 10.17 -3.55 -7.89
N HIS A 35 11.24 -3.96 -7.23
CA HIS A 35 11.36 -5.25 -6.59
C HIS A 35 12.23 -5.07 -5.36
N ASP A 36 11.65 -5.32 -4.20
CA ASP A 36 12.28 -5.10 -2.91
C ASP A 36 12.28 -6.41 -2.12
N VAL A 37 13.45 -6.71 -1.55
CA VAL A 37 13.66 -7.87 -0.69
C VAL A 37 14.35 -7.40 0.57
N PHE A 38 13.77 -7.70 1.72
CA PHE A 38 14.37 -7.36 3.00
C PHE A 38 13.97 -8.35 4.10
N THR A 39 14.71 -8.28 5.20
CA THR A 39 14.39 -8.97 6.45
C THR A 39 14.16 -7.91 7.50
N SER A 40 13.07 -8.04 8.28
CA SER A 40 12.78 -7.13 9.37
C SER A 40 13.77 -7.32 10.52
N ASP A 41 13.84 -6.32 11.40
CA ASP A 41 14.33 -6.56 12.76
C ASP A 41 13.41 -7.57 13.46
N VAL A 42 13.94 -8.22 14.50
CA VAL A 42 13.16 -9.10 15.37
C VAL A 42 12.15 -8.26 16.15
N TYR A 43 10.90 -8.69 16.20
CA TYR A 43 9.83 -8.05 16.95
C TYR A 43 9.13 -9.03 17.88
N ASP A 44 8.44 -8.49 18.87
CA ASP A 44 7.63 -9.24 19.82
C ASP A 44 6.17 -9.25 19.33
N CYS A 45 5.63 -10.45 19.06
CA CYS A 45 4.25 -10.71 18.70
C CYS A 45 3.52 -11.35 19.90
N ASP A 46 3.03 -10.51 20.81
CA ASP A 46 2.31 -10.90 22.03
C ASP A 46 3.01 -11.99 22.88
N GLY A 47 4.32 -11.89 23.00
CA GLY A 47 5.20 -12.79 23.76
C GLY A 47 6.04 -13.71 22.89
N THR A 48 5.71 -13.86 21.60
CA THR A 48 6.46 -14.68 20.65
C THR A 48 7.40 -13.82 19.82
N LEU A 49 8.70 -14.10 19.89
CA LEU A 49 9.67 -13.41 19.05
C LEU A 49 9.53 -13.85 17.58
N ALA A 50 9.35 -12.89 16.70
CA ALA A 50 9.13 -13.11 15.28
C ALA A 50 10.07 -12.29 14.40
N GLN A 51 10.30 -12.77 13.18
CA GLN A 51 11.05 -12.05 12.15
C GLN A 51 10.41 -12.29 10.78
N ASP A 52 10.27 -11.22 10.01
CA ASP A 52 9.71 -11.29 8.66
C ASP A 52 10.81 -11.31 7.61
N TYR A 53 10.68 -12.21 6.64
CA TYR A 53 11.31 -12.09 5.34
C TYR A 53 10.27 -11.62 4.33
N VAL A 54 10.59 -10.59 3.56
CA VAL A 54 9.65 -9.92 2.67
C VAL A 54 10.25 -9.87 1.26
N ASP A 55 9.47 -10.34 0.28
CA ASP A 55 9.75 -10.24 -1.15
C ASP A 55 8.53 -9.65 -1.85
N VAL A 56 8.68 -8.44 -2.40
CA VAL A 56 7.59 -7.72 -3.07
C VAL A 56 8.05 -7.23 -4.42
N SER A 57 7.16 -7.32 -5.40
CA SER A 57 7.32 -6.68 -6.69
C SER A 57 6.09 -5.85 -7.02
N GLY A 58 6.30 -4.76 -7.75
CA GLY A 58 5.20 -3.90 -8.14
C GLY A 58 5.46 -3.07 -9.38
N SER A 59 4.38 -2.42 -9.81
CA SER A 59 4.41 -1.43 -10.88
C SER A 59 3.48 -0.29 -10.54
N PHE A 60 3.86 0.93 -10.93
CA PHE A 60 3.08 2.13 -10.67
C PHE A 60 3.02 3.04 -11.89
N LEU A 61 2.02 3.92 -11.90
CA LEU A 61 1.82 4.93 -12.93
C LEU A 61 1.21 6.19 -12.33
N PHE A 62 1.87 7.33 -12.54
CA PHE A 62 1.30 8.66 -12.42
C PHE A 62 1.00 9.22 -13.81
N ASN A 63 -0.25 9.61 -14.04
CA ASN A 63 -0.62 10.15 -15.34
C ASN A 63 -1.75 11.18 -15.25
N GLN A 64 -1.67 12.20 -16.11
CA GLN A 64 -2.77 13.15 -16.28
C GLN A 64 -3.99 12.45 -16.89
N ARG A 65 -5.18 12.72 -16.35
CA ARG A 65 -6.44 12.16 -16.86
C ARG A 65 -7.44 13.26 -17.20
N GLY A 66 -7.82 13.32 -18.47
CA GLY A 66 -8.83 14.26 -18.94
C GLY A 66 -8.42 15.71 -18.69
N SER A 67 -9.35 16.51 -18.20
CA SER A 67 -9.13 17.93 -17.86
C SER A 67 -8.79 18.17 -16.38
N SER A 68 -8.60 17.11 -15.58
CA SER A 68 -8.10 17.27 -14.20
C SER A 68 -6.76 18.01 -14.26
N PRO A 69 -6.47 18.97 -13.36
CA PRO A 69 -5.12 19.49 -13.20
C PRO A 69 -4.25 18.53 -12.36
N PHE A 70 -4.86 17.69 -11.53
CA PHE A 70 -4.18 16.72 -10.68
C PHE A 70 -3.95 15.38 -11.38
N PRO A 71 -2.73 14.82 -11.29
CA PRO A 71 -2.42 13.52 -11.85
C PRO A 71 -3.05 12.39 -11.04
N TYR A 72 -3.41 11.30 -11.73
CA TYR A 72 -3.96 10.11 -11.10
C TYR A 72 -2.88 9.07 -10.90
N TYR A 73 -2.89 8.44 -9.74
CA TYR A 73 -2.05 7.32 -9.37
C TYR A 73 -2.76 5.97 -9.56
N ARG A 74 -1.97 4.96 -9.90
CA ARG A 74 -2.34 3.56 -9.74
C ARG A 74 -1.10 2.72 -9.48
N GLU A 75 -1.29 1.63 -8.74
CA GLU A 75 -0.26 0.63 -8.53
C GLU A 75 -0.84 -0.79 -8.59
N SER A 76 0.04 -1.74 -8.86
CA SER A 76 -0.21 -3.16 -8.75
C SER A 76 0.99 -3.79 -8.08
N VAL A 77 0.76 -4.49 -6.98
CA VAL A 77 1.79 -5.16 -6.18
C VAL A 77 1.41 -6.61 -5.96
N HIS A 78 2.42 -7.46 -5.89
CA HIS A 78 2.30 -8.83 -5.40
C HIS A 78 3.54 -9.18 -4.62
N GLY A 79 3.40 -10.05 -3.63
CA GLY A 79 4.52 -10.39 -2.78
C GLY A 79 4.25 -11.56 -1.87
N THR A 80 5.31 -11.93 -1.18
CA THR A 80 5.32 -12.95 -0.14
C THR A 80 5.93 -12.37 1.12
N ILE A 81 5.30 -12.63 2.26
CA ILE A 81 5.86 -12.38 3.59
C ILE A 81 5.96 -13.72 4.28
N VAL A 82 7.13 -14.05 4.80
CA VAL A 82 7.35 -15.24 5.64
C VAL A 82 7.67 -14.76 7.04
N THR A 83 6.71 -14.90 7.94
CA THR A 83 6.90 -14.61 9.36
C THR A 83 7.40 -15.87 10.06
N THR A 84 8.60 -15.81 10.64
CA THR A 84 9.21 -16.93 11.37
C THR A 84 8.96 -16.76 12.86
N ASN A 85 8.38 -17.77 13.50
CA ASN A 85 8.37 -17.88 14.95
C ASN A 85 9.77 -18.34 15.39
N LEU A 86 10.50 -17.50 16.12
CA LEU A 86 11.88 -17.77 16.50
C LEU A 86 12.00 -18.77 17.67
N GLU A 87 10.91 -19.08 18.36
CA GLU A 87 10.89 -20.08 19.43
C GLU A 87 10.83 -21.51 18.87
N THR A 88 10.03 -21.72 17.82
CA THR A 88 9.83 -23.04 17.20
C THR A 88 10.64 -23.24 15.92
N GLY A 89 11.00 -22.14 15.24
CA GLY A 89 11.55 -22.14 13.88
C GLY A 89 10.51 -22.34 12.78
N GLY A 90 9.22 -22.49 13.13
CA GLY A 90 8.12 -22.63 12.18
C GLY A 90 7.82 -21.33 11.45
N THR A 91 7.23 -21.43 10.26
CA THR A 91 6.93 -20.26 9.42
C THR A 91 5.46 -20.12 9.10
N TYR A 92 4.99 -18.87 9.06
CA TYR A 92 3.66 -18.50 8.62
C TYR A 92 3.78 -17.63 7.37
N THR A 93 3.34 -18.18 6.24
CA THR A 93 3.59 -17.57 4.92
C THR A 93 2.35 -16.88 4.40
N THR A 94 2.48 -15.59 4.08
CA THR A 94 1.45 -14.78 3.43
C THR A 94 1.81 -14.53 1.99
N VAL A 95 0.94 -14.92 1.05
CA VAL A 95 1.06 -14.56 -0.37
C VAL A 95 -0.06 -13.58 -0.71
N PHE A 96 0.30 -12.40 -1.20
CA PHE A 96 -0.67 -11.33 -1.44
C PHE A 96 -0.55 -10.72 -2.84
N THR A 97 -1.65 -10.11 -3.26
CA THR A 97 -1.72 -9.23 -4.44
C THR A 97 -2.66 -8.10 -4.11
N ALA A 98 -2.28 -6.87 -4.46
CA ALA A 98 -3.12 -5.70 -4.31
C ALA A 98 -2.98 -4.76 -5.51
N ASN A 99 -4.07 -4.10 -5.85
CA ASN A 99 -4.13 -3.09 -6.88
C ASN A 99 -4.80 -1.86 -6.28
N SER A 100 -4.10 -0.73 -6.27
CA SER A 100 -4.66 0.53 -5.83
C SER A 100 -4.81 1.48 -7.01
N LYS A 101 -5.84 2.34 -6.98
CA LYS A 101 -6.00 3.41 -7.96
C LYS A 101 -6.88 4.53 -7.42
N ASP A 102 -6.55 5.74 -7.85
CA ASP A 102 -7.39 6.90 -7.61
C ASP A 102 -8.69 6.79 -8.42
N GLN A 103 -9.81 7.04 -7.74
CA GLN A 103 -11.13 7.08 -8.34
C GLN A 103 -11.53 8.50 -8.68
N THR A 104 -11.38 9.41 -7.71
CA THR A 104 -11.75 10.82 -7.83
C THR A 104 -10.76 11.68 -7.06
N ILE A 105 -10.44 12.84 -7.64
CA ILE A 105 -9.68 13.91 -7.00
C ILE A 105 -10.56 15.15 -7.01
N VAL A 106 -10.75 15.77 -5.85
CA VAL A 106 -11.58 16.98 -5.67
C VAL A 106 -10.71 18.05 -5.03
N ASP A 107 -10.66 19.23 -5.67
CA ASP A 107 -10.05 20.43 -5.08
C ASP A 107 -10.99 21.01 -4.02
N ASN A 108 -10.47 21.21 -2.81
CA ASN A 108 -11.23 21.73 -1.67
C ASN A 108 -11.26 23.28 -1.66
N GLY A 109 -10.46 23.94 -2.51
CA GLY A 109 -10.38 25.39 -2.62
C GLY A 109 -9.58 26.08 -1.51
N ASP A 110 -8.90 25.30 -0.66
CA ASP A 110 -8.11 25.77 0.48
C ASP A 110 -6.61 25.45 0.35
N GLY A 111 -6.18 25.01 -0.83
CA GLY A 111 -4.82 24.52 -1.07
C GLY A 111 -4.67 23.00 -0.89
N THR A 112 -5.77 22.29 -0.60
CA THR A 112 -5.77 20.82 -0.50
C THR A 112 -6.68 20.17 -1.55
N ILE A 113 -6.37 18.91 -1.86
CA ILE A 113 -7.24 18.01 -2.61
C ILE A 113 -7.68 16.85 -1.73
N THR A 114 -8.89 16.35 -1.95
CA THR A 114 -9.31 15.03 -1.47
C THR A 114 -9.13 14.01 -2.58
N ILE A 115 -8.30 13.00 -2.33
CA ILE A 115 -8.14 11.83 -3.19
C ILE A 115 -8.98 10.69 -2.61
N THR A 116 -9.96 10.20 -3.37
CA THR A 116 -10.64 8.94 -3.06
C THR A 116 -10.06 7.85 -3.93
N PHE A 117 -9.57 6.78 -3.31
CA PHE A 117 -8.93 5.68 -4.01
C PHE A 117 -9.48 4.33 -3.56
N THR A 118 -9.32 3.34 -4.42
CA THR A 118 -9.73 1.95 -4.15
C THR A 118 -8.50 1.09 -4.05
N ALA A 119 -8.45 0.21 -3.05
CA ALA A 119 -7.51 -0.90 -2.99
C ALA A 119 -8.29 -2.20 -3.14
N ALA A 120 -7.93 -3.03 -4.11
CA ALA A 120 -8.54 -4.33 -4.37
C ALA A 120 -7.47 -5.41 -4.45
N GLY A 121 -7.69 -6.53 -3.78
CA GLY A 121 -6.68 -7.56 -3.68
C GLY A 121 -7.07 -8.69 -2.75
N GLY A 122 -6.08 -9.42 -2.29
CA GLY A 122 -6.25 -10.34 -1.19
C GLY A 122 -4.95 -11.00 -0.78
N ALA A 123 -5.00 -11.58 0.41
CA ALA A 123 -3.93 -12.39 0.97
C ALA A 123 -4.40 -13.84 1.14
N ARG A 124 -3.47 -14.77 1.00
CA ARG A 124 -3.61 -16.20 1.33
C ARG A 124 -2.51 -16.56 2.31
N TYR A 125 -2.85 -17.37 3.29
CA TYR A 125 -1.96 -17.71 4.40
C TYR A 125 -1.74 -19.21 4.44
N TYR A 126 -0.50 -19.59 4.74
CA TYR A 126 -0.05 -20.97 4.77
C TYR A 126 0.71 -21.25 6.07
N ASP A 127 0.41 -22.39 6.70
CA ASP A 127 1.10 -22.85 7.91
C ASP A 127 2.52 -23.34 7.62
N THR A 128 3.21 -23.78 8.67
CA THR A 128 4.59 -24.27 8.59
C THR A 128 4.78 -25.50 7.71
N ASP A 129 3.71 -26.27 7.48
CA ASP A 129 3.70 -27.45 6.59
C ASP A 129 3.32 -27.07 5.15
N GLY A 130 2.98 -25.81 4.89
CA GLY A 130 2.55 -25.30 3.60
C GLY A 130 1.06 -25.53 3.32
N ASN A 131 0.25 -25.90 4.30
CA ASN A 131 -1.19 -26.02 4.13
C ASN A 131 -1.84 -24.63 4.10
N PHE A 132 -2.80 -24.45 3.21
CA PHE A 132 -3.61 -23.23 3.16
C PHE A 132 -4.55 -23.16 4.38
N VAL A 133 -4.44 -22.08 5.16
CA VAL A 133 -5.19 -21.94 6.44
C VAL A 133 -6.17 -20.77 6.44
N LEU A 134 -5.83 -19.60 5.87
CA LEU A 134 -6.69 -18.41 5.87
C LEU A 134 -6.63 -17.66 4.53
N LYS A 135 -7.66 -16.85 4.25
CA LYS A 135 -7.69 -15.86 3.15
C LYS A 135 -8.49 -14.61 3.49
N ASP A 136 -8.05 -13.49 2.92
CA ASP A 136 -8.76 -12.22 2.96
C ASP A 136 -8.85 -11.57 1.57
N PRO A 137 -9.67 -12.09 0.65
CA PRO A 137 -9.99 -11.36 -0.56
C PRO A 137 -10.88 -10.16 -0.26
N GLY A 138 -10.64 -9.03 -0.94
CA GLY A 138 -11.62 -7.97 -0.91
C GLY A 138 -11.24 -6.69 -1.62
N ARG A 139 -12.05 -5.68 -1.34
CA ARG A 139 -11.90 -4.34 -1.88
C ARG A 139 -12.33 -3.29 -0.87
N SER A 140 -11.45 -2.36 -0.57
CA SER A 140 -11.72 -1.21 0.28
C SER A 140 -11.71 0.08 -0.53
N VAL A 141 -12.39 1.10 -0.01
CA VAL A 141 -12.33 2.47 -0.54
C VAL A 141 -11.90 3.38 0.59
N TYR A 142 -10.90 4.20 0.30
CA TYR A 142 -10.32 5.14 1.24
C TYR A 142 -10.40 6.55 0.67
N ALA A 143 -10.26 7.54 1.55
CA ALA A 143 -9.99 8.90 1.15
C ALA A 143 -8.89 9.49 2.03
N VAL A 144 -8.13 10.39 1.45
CA VAL A 144 -7.05 11.14 2.10
C VAL A 144 -7.07 12.56 1.55
N ASP A 145 -6.73 13.52 2.39
CA ASP A 145 -6.57 14.91 1.96
C ASP A 145 -5.07 15.22 1.85
N VAL A 146 -4.68 15.91 0.78
CA VAL A 146 -3.29 16.19 0.41
C VAL A 146 -3.15 17.69 0.16
N ASP A 147 -2.18 18.33 0.80
CA ASP A 147 -1.74 19.67 0.45
C ASP A 147 -0.86 19.57 -0.79
N TYR A 148 -1.30 20.20 -1.89
CA TYR A 148 -0.58 20.16 -3.17
C TYR A 148 0.37 21.34 -3.34
N ASN A 149 0.66 22.10 -2.28
CA ASN A 149 1.67 23.17 -2.21
C ASN A 149 1.63 24.21 -3.35
N GLY A 150 0.44 24.41 -3.95
CA GLY A 150 0.27 25.32 -5.09
C GLY A 150 0.78 24.78 -6.44
N THR A 151 1.14 23.50 -6.53
CA THR A 151 1.69 22.80 -7.71
C THR A 151 0.77 21.67 -8.22
N PRO A 152 -0.48 21.93 -8.67
CA PRO A 152 -1.47 20.89 -9.00
C PRO A 152 -1.02 19.76 -9.93
N SER A 153 -0.06 20.00 -10.82
CA SER A 153 0.42 19.01 -11.79
C SER A 153 1.69 18.27 -11.36
N ASP A 154 2.28 18.63 -10.22
CA ASP A 154 3.54 18.08 -9.71
C ASP A 154 3.31 17.48 -8.32
N PRO A 155 3.19 16.15 -8.21
CA PRO A 155 2.93 15.49 -6.93
C PRO A 155 4.20 15.30 -6.08
N SER A 156 5.36 15.79 -6.51
CA SER A 156 6.63 15.51 -5.83
C SER A 156 6.81 16.27 -4.51
N ASP A 157 6.07 17.36 -4.32
CA ASP A 157 6.04 18.16 -3.09
C ASP A 157 4.72 18.08 -2.33
N ASP A 158 3.81 17.21 -2.77
CA ASP A 158 2.54 16.92 -2.10
C ASP A 158 2.76 16.34 -0.69
N VAL A 159 1.94 16.78 0.27
CA VAL A 159 2.00 16.31 1.66
C VAL A 159 0.63 15.86 2.15
N GLU A 160 0.55 14.64 2.71
CA GLU A 160 -0.67 14.18 3.38
C GLU A 160 -1.03 15.11 4.54
N VAL A 161 -2.28 15.58 4.58
CA VAL A 161 -2.84 16.33 5.71
C VAL A 161 -2.98 15.37 6.89
N PRO A 162 -2.32 15.64 8.04
CA PRO A 162 -2.31 14.71 9.17
C PRO A 162 -3.71 14.37 9.68
N GLY A 163 -4.01 13.06 9.77
CA GLY A 163 -5.28 12.56 10.28
C GLY A 163 -6.46 12.67 9.31
N SER A 164 -6.23 13.05 8.06
CA SER A 164 -7.27 13.12 7.01
C SER A 164 -7.66 11.75 6.45
N PHE A 165 -6.78 10.75 6.61
CA PHE A 165 -7.03 9.40 6.14
C PHE A 165 -8.30 8.83 6.77
N ARG A 166 -9.19 8.33 5.91
CA ARG A 166 -10.47 7.78 6.31
C ARG A 166 -10.88 6.59 5.47
N VAL A 167 -11.50 5.61 6.12
CA VAL A 167 -12.14 4.47 5.47
C VAL A 167 -13.51 4.93 4.98
N VAL A 168 -13.66 5.10 3.66
CA VAL A 168 -14.95 5.43 3.03
C VAL A 168 -15.81 4.18 2.91
N ARG A 169 -15.19 3.05 2.61
CA ARG A 169 -15.82 1.73 2.61
C ARG A 169 -14.83 0.68 3.10
N PRO A 170 -15.17 -0.10 4.14
CA PRO A 170 -14.31 -1.20 4.58
C PRO A 170 -14.24 -2.29 3.50
N SER A 171 -13.33 -3.25 3.70
CA SER A 171 -13.12 -4.33 2.74
C SER A 171 -14.43 -5.08 2.46
N THR A 172 -14.82 -5.13 1.18
CA THR A 172 -15.91 -5.98 0.72
C THR A 172 -15.33 -7.31 0.28
N GLY A 173 -15.63 -8.39 1.00
CA GLY A 173 -15.16 -9.73 0.67
C GLY A 173 -15.23 -10.65 1.88
N HIS A 174 -14.80 -11.90 1.68
CA HIS A 174 -14.60 -12.82 2.80
C HIS A 174 -13.37 -12.35 3.57
N SER A 175 -13.44 -12.33 4.89
CA SER A 175 -12.26 -12.08 5.70
C SER A 175 -12.21 -13.10 6.82
N ASP A 176 -11.26 -14.02 6.70
CA ASP A 176 -10.96 -14.97 7.76
C ASP A 176 -10.33 -14.26 8.97
N PHE A 177 -9.68 -13.11 8.77
CA PHE A 177 -9.08 -12.32 9.85
C PHE A 177 -10.07 -11.50 10.68
N THR A 178 -11.34 -11.43 10.27
CA THR A 178 -12.34 -10.73 11.09
C THR A 178 -12.42 -11.43 12.45
N ASP A 179 -12.15 -10.67 13.51
CA ASP A 179 -12.09 -11.13 14.91
C ASP A 179 -10.94 -12.12 15.25
N ARG A 180 -9.93 -12.28 14.38
CA ARG A 180 -8.70 -13.03 14.68
C ARG A 180 -7.57 -12.11 15.12
N ASP A 181 -6.64 -12.69 15.88
CA ASP A 181 -5.40 -12.03 16.29
C ASP A 181 -4.21 -12.65 15.55
N PHE A 182 -3.43 -11.82 14.87
CA PHE A 182 -2.32 -12.29 14.05
C PHE A 182 -1.24 -13.01 14.88
N CYS A 183 -0.97 -12.55 16.11
CA CYS A 183 0.05 -13.17 16.96
C CYS A 183 -0.43 -14.52 17.49
N ALA A 184 -1.72 -14.65 17.83
CA ALA A 184 -2.32 -15.94 18.14
C ALA A 184 -2.25 -16.91 16.95
N ASP A 185 -2.54 -16.42 15.74
CA ASP A 185 -2.45 -17.21 14.51
C ASP A 185 -1.02 -17.66 14.21
N LEU A 186 -0.04 -16.78 14.45
CA LEU A 186 1.37 -17.14 14.31
C LEU A 186 1.71 -18.32 15.20
N VAL A 187 1.34 -18.29 16.49
CA VAL A 187 1.58 -19.41 17.40
C VAL A 187 0.84 -20.67 16.94
N GLU A 188 -0.44 -20.56 16.58
CA GLU A 188 -1.25 -21.69 16.12
C GLU A 188 -0.63 -22.40 14.89
N PHE A 189 -0.20 -21.64 13.89
CA PHE A 189 0.25 -22.18 12.60
C PHE A 189 1.76 -22.46 12.49
N THR A 190 2.51 -22.19 13.57
CA THR A 190 3.97 -22.43 13.62
C THR A 190 4.40 -23.34 14.78
N SER A 191 3.44 -23.92 15.50
CA SER A 191 3.69 -24.88 16.58
C SER A 191 4.05 -26.28 16.07
#